data_AF-A0A1Y1S776-F1
#
_entry.id   AF-A0A1Y1S776-F1
#
_cell.length_a   1.000
_cell.length_b   1.000
_cell.length_c   1.000
_cell.angle_alpha   90.00
_cell.angle_beta   90.00
_cell.angle_gamma   90.00
#
_symmetry.space_group_name_H-M   'P 1'
#
loop_
_entity.id
_entity.type
_entity.pdbx_description
1 polymer ?
#
loop_
_entity_poly.entity_id
_entity_poly.type
_entity_poly.pdbx_seq_one_letter_code
_entity_poly.pdbx_strand_id
1 'polypeptide(L)'
;MFNTTNANLSNTNLTNATTMIGGNNSAITEQINTVLSCYVPGSPNYKFSYWFYNLSNTPVVRPADMGMEQWNELYINQHLMPVKLNCEQIRTRREQQNDLTIKLNNTKQDTLEQIGGLNSKKNTIRNKLKTLVYKFRKVAKGFIRQNEHIYMNTDTDGMIKREKLYLADQEEGILQMEEIKERLNDLLKRIKKDERGSLFE
;
A
#
# COMPACT_ATOMS: atom_id res chain seq x y z
N MET A 1 -3.75 14.22 34.52
CA MET A 1 -4.38 15.29 35.35
C MET A 1 -3.41 16.45 35.40
N PHE A 2 -3.66 17.52 34.66
CA PHE A 2 -2.89 18.75 34.76
C PHE A 2 -3.87 19.90 34.96
N ASN A 3 -3.66 20.60 36.08
CA ASN A 3 -4.51 21.68 36.58
C ASN A 3 -4.58 22.84 35.58
N THR A 4 -5.79 23.15 35.13
CA THR A 4 -6.16 24.42 34.50
C THR A 4 -6.31 25.48 35.59
N THR A 5 -5.29 26.32 35.77
CA THR A 5 -5.46 27.61 36.44
C THR A 5 -6.20 28.56 35.50
N ASN A 6 -7.50 28.71 35.74
CA ASN A 6 -8.34 29.79 35.22
C ASN A 6 -7.76 31.13 35.70
N ALA A 7 -7.03 31.82 34.83
CA ALA A 7 -6.75 33.24 34.99
C ALA A 7 -7.97 34.03 34.47
N ASN A 8 -8.98 34.19 35.33
CA ASN A 8 -9.97 35.25 35.18
C ASN A 8 -9.25 36.60 35.36
N LEU A 9 -8.69 37.14 34.28
CA LEU A 9 -8.24 38.52 34.22
C LEU A 9 -9.48 39.40 34.13
N SER A 10 -9.94 39.80 35.31
CA SER A 10 -10.99 40.78 35.55
C SER A 10 -10.74 42.06 34.75
N ASN A 11 -11.73 42.39 33.92
CA ASN A 11 -11.80 43.51 32.98
C ASN A 11 -11.92 44.90 33.66
N THR A 12 -11.48 45.02 34.92
CA THR A 12 -11.78 46.17 35.79
C THR A 12 -10.63 47.16 35.96
N ASN A 13 -9.43 46.86 35.42
CA ASN A 13 -8.25 47.73 35.59
C ASN A 13 -7.93 48.63 34.39
N LEU A 14 -8.65 48.53 33.25
CA LEU A 14 -8.41 49.40 32.09
C LEU A 14 -9.20 50.71 32.11
N THR A 15 -10.25 50.84 32.93
CA THR A 15 -11.14 52.01 32.90
C THR A 15 -10.65 53.23 33.66
N ASN A 16 -9.63 53.09 34.53
CA ASN A 16 -9.18 54.19 35.39
C ASN A 16 -7.96 54.95 34.85
N ALA A 17 -7.36 54.52 33.74
CA ALA A 17 -6.19 55.18 33.15
C ALA A 17 -6.54 56.17 32.03
N THR A 18 -7.81 56.26 31.62
CA THR A 18 -8.22 56.99 30.40
C THR A 18 -8.71 58.42 30.67
N THR A 19 -8.87 58.85 31.92
CA THR A 19 -9.60 60.10 32.23
C THR A 19 -8.74 61.33 32.49
N MET A 20 -7.43 61.27 32.27
CA MET A 20 -6.55 62.45 32.37
C MET A 20 -5.51 62.41 31.26
N ILE A 21 -5.74 63.20 30.19
CA ILE A 21 -4.82 63.76 29.18
C ILE A 21 -5.66 63.94 27.90
N GLY A 22 -6.28 65.12 27.77
CA GLY A 22 -7.04 65.52 26.59
C GLY A 22 -6.13 66.00 25.47
N GLY A 23 -6.44 65.59 24.23
CA GLY A 23 -5.91 66.19 23.00
C GLY A 23 -5.01 65.29 22.17
N ASN A 24 -3.90 64.78 22.73
CA ASN A 24 -2.87 64.06 21.97
C ASN A 24 -2.88 62.53 22.18
N ASN A 25 -3.61 62.04 23.18
CA ASN A 25 -3.62 60.62 23.55
C ASN A 25 -4.54 59.75 22.69
N SER A 26 -5.52 60.32 21.98
CA SER A 26 -6.43 59.54 21.14
C SER A 26 -5.69 58.87 19.99
N ALA A 27 -4.81 59.60 19.29
CA ALA A 27 -4.02 59.07 18.18
C ALA A 27 -3.01 58.00 18.62
N ILE A 28 -2.35 58.20 19.77
CA ILE A 28 -1.43 57.20 20.34
C ILE A 28 -2.21 55.96 20.78
N THR A 29 -3.36 56.13 21.41
CA THR A 29 -4.22 55.01 21.84
C THR A 29 -4.76 54.24 20.61
N GLU A 30 -5.12 54.94 19.54
CA GLU A 30 -5.54 54.34 18.27
C GLU A 30 -4.42 53.56 17.59
N GLN A 31 -3.18 54.09 17.60
CA GLN A 31 -2.00 53.38 17.11
C GLN A 31 -1.71 52.12 17.95
N ILE A 32 -1.78 52.23 19.28
CA ILE A 32 -1.62 51.10 20.20
C ILE A 32 -2.71 50.05 19.95
N ASN A 33 -3.97 50.45 19.81
CA ASN A 33 -5.07 49.54 19.50
C ASN A 33 -4.90 48.87 18.14
N THR A 34 -4.39 49.59 17.14
CA THR A 34 -4.07 49.04 15.81
C THR A 34 -2.97 48.00 15.91
N VAL A 35 -1.89 48.29 16.64
CA VAL A 35 -0.80 47.33 16.89
C VAL A 35 -1.33 46.12 17.65
N LEU A 36 -2.11 46.32 18.72
CA LEU A 36 -2.70 45.23 19.51
C LEU A 36 -3.59 44.33 18.64
N SER A 37 -4.39 44.93 17.75
CA SER A 37 -5.25 44.21 16.81
C SER A 37 -4.47 43.32 15.84
N CYS A 38 -3.17 43.57 15.61
CA CYS A 38 -2.33 42.71 14.78
C CYS A 38 -2.00 41.36 15.44
N TYR A 39 -2.11 41.27 16.76
CA TYR A 39 -1.79 40.07 17.56
C TYR A 39 -3.03 39.28 17.98
N VAL A 40 -4.24 39.81 17.79
CA VAL A 40 -5.49 39.12 18.15
C VAL A 40 -5.98 38.24 17.00
N PRO A 41 -6.09 36.91 17.18
CA PRO A 41 -6.67 36.01 16.17
C PRO A 41 -8.11 36.41 15.84
N GLY A 42 -8.43 36.57 14.56
CA GLY A 42 -9.76 36.99 14.09
C GLY A 42 -9.91 38.49 13.84
N SER A 43 -8.92 39.31 14.22
CA SER A 43 -8.84 40.71 13.79
C SER A 43 -8.55 40.78 12.28
N PRO A 44 -9.15 41.75 11.54
CA PRO A 44 -8.84 41.98 10.13
C PRO A 44 -7.35 42.25 9.87
N ASN A 45 -6.67 42.84 10.86
CA ASN A 45 -5.27 43.24 10.78
C ASN A 45 -4.31 42.16 11.30
N TYR A 46 -4.80 40.95 11.60
CA TYR A 46 -3.98 39.90 12.19
C TYR A 46 -2.82 39.50 11.25
N LYS A 47 -1.58 39.78 11.68
CA LYS A 47 -0.38 39.69 10.83
C LYS A 47 0.16 38.27 10.67
N PHE A 48 -0.13 37.38 11.62
CA PHE A 48 0.46 36.04 11.65
C PHE A 48 -0.40 35.03 10.90
N SER A 49 -0.76 35.35 9.67
CA SER A 49 -1.49 34.46 8.78
C SER A 49 -0.66 34.15 7.54
N TYR A 50 -0.53 32.86 7.24
CA TYR A 50 0.25 32.39 6.10
C TYR A 50 -0.60 31.50 5.22
N TRP A 51 -0.29 31.49 3.92
CA TRP A 51 -0.94 30.63 2.94
C TRP A 51 -0.26 29.26 2.90
N PHE A 52 -1.07 28.21 3.03
CA PHE A 52 -0.66 26.82 2.88
C PHE A 52 -1.48 26.18 1.78
N TYR A 53 -1.03 25.02 1.30
CA TYR A 53 -1.74 24.26 0.28
C TYR A 53 -2.20 22.92 0.83
N ASN A 54 -3.48 22.62 0.63
CA ASN A 54 -4.08 21.33 0.91
C ASN A 54 -4.22 20.53 -0.38
N LEU A 55 -3.89 19.24 -0.31
CA LEU A 55 -4.18 18.34 -1.41
C LEU A 55 -5.69 18.09 -1.47
N SER A 56 -6.26 18.23 -2.66
CA SER A 56 -7.66 17.97 -2.97
C SER A 56 -7.78 16.86 -4.01
N ASN A 57 -8.70 15.93 -3.77
CA ASN A 57 -9.02 14.86 -4.71
C ASN A 57 -9.87 15.35 -5.89
N THR A 58 -10.57 16.48 -5.71
CA THR A 58 -11.39 17.10 -6.75
C THR A 58 -10.73 18.36 -7.29
N PRO A 59 -10.95 18.72 -8.57
CA PRO A 59 -10.47 19.96 -9.14
C PRO A 59 -10.86 21.15 -8.28
N VAL A 60 -9.86 21.92 -7.86
CA VAL A 60 -10.05 23.07 -6.99
C VAL A 60 -10.64 24.23 -7.80
N VAL A 61 -11.70 24.82 -7.27
CA VAL A 61 -12.33 26.04 -7.81
C VAL A 61 -12.11 27.17 -6.81
N ARG A 62 -12.02 28.39 -7.33
CA ARG A 62 -11.87 29.61 -6.54
C ARG A 62 -12.98 29.71 -5.47
N PRO A 63 -12.64 29.91 -4.19
CA PRO A 63 -13.61 30.23 -3.13
C PRO A 63 -14.37 31.54 -3.42
N ALA A 64 -15.65 31.61 -3.01
CA ALA A 64 -16.50 32.78 -3.29
C ALA A 64 -16.08 34.04 -2.54
N ASP A 65 -15.41 33.86 -1.39
CA ASP A 65 -14.88 34.88 -0.51
C ASP A 65 -13.50 35.42 -0.95
N MET A 66 -12.89 34.83 -1.98
CA MET A 66 -11.57 35.24 -2.48
C MET A 66 -11.68 36.06 -3.78
N GLY A 67 -11.02 37.21 -3.79
CA GLY A 67 -10.90 38.06 -4.98
C GLY A 67 -10.16 37.37 -6.13
N MET A 68 -10.48 37.74 -7.38
CA MET A 68 -9.87 37.11 -8.56
C MET A 68 -8.35 37.33 -8.63
N GLU A 69 -7.88 38.52 -8.27
CA GLU A 69 -6.46 38.87 -8.28
C GLU A 69 -5.67 38.01 -7.30
N GLN A 70 -6.10 37.97 -6.04
CA GLN A 70 -5.52 37.10 -5.01
C GLN A 70 -5.56 35.61 -5.39
N TRP A 71 -6.65 35.16 -6.02
CA TRP A 71 -6.74 33.79 -6.50
C TRP A 71 -5.68 33.50 -7.56
N ASN A 72 -5.50 34.39 -8.53
CA ASN A 72 -4.53 34.19 -9.60
C ASN A 72 -3.08 34.17 -9.08
N GLU A 73 -2.78 34.90 -8.02
CA GLU A 73 -1.46 34.88 -7.37
C GLU A 73 -1.20 33.56 -6.62
N LEU A 74 -2.22 33.02 -5.96
CA LEU A 74 -2.10 31.83 -5.10
C LEU A 74 -2.39 30.52 -5.84
N TYR A 75 -3.04 30.57 -7.00
CA TYR A 75 -3.40 29.39 -7.74
C TYR A 75 -2.16 28.73 -8.36
N ILE A 76 -1.89 27.48 -7.96
CA ILE A 76 -0.78 26.69 -8.51
C ILE A 76 -1.31 25.64 -9.49
N ASN A 77 -2.24 24.79 -9.06
CA ASN A 77 -2.81 23.73 -9.88
C ASN A 77 -4.19 23.28 -9.36
N GLN A 78 -4.85 22.43 -10.14
CA GLN A 78 -6.18 21.91 -9.84
C GLN A 78 -6.27 20.96 -8.62
N HIS A 79 -5.16 20.59 -8.00
CA HIS A 79 -5.12 19.65 -6.87
C HIS A 79 -4.68 20.29 -5.55
N LEU A 80 -4.28 21.56 -5.57
CA LEU A 80 -3.77 22.27 -4.40
C LEU A 80 -4.69 23.44 -4.06
N MET A 81 -5.44 23.31 -2.98
CA MET A 81 -6.30 24.37 -2.46
C MET A 81 -5.50 25.28 -1.52
N PRO A 82 -5.37 26.59 -1.82
CA PRO A 82 -4.77 27.53 -0.89
C PRO A 82 -5.68 27.73 0.33
N VAL A 83 -5.10 27.70 1.53
CA VAL A 83 -5.79 27.91 2.79
C VAL A 83 -4.97 28.85 3.66
N LYS A 84 -5.60 29.90 4.16
CA LYS A 84 -4.99 30.85 5.09
C LYS A 84 -5.06 30.30 6.50
N LEU A 85 -3.90 30.14 7.15
CA LEU A 85 -3.80 29.60 8.50
C LEU A 85 -3.17 30.62 9.45
N ASN A 86 -3.73 30.73 10.65
CA ASN A 86 -3.16 31.48 11.77
C ASN A 86 -2.17 30.62 12.59
N CYS A 87 -1.50 31.24 13.58
CA CYS A 87 -0.49 30.56 14.41
C CYS A 87 -1.01 29.29 15.10
N GLU A 88 -2.19 29.32 15.71
CA GLU A 88 -2.76 28.15 16.39
C GLU A 88 -3.14 27.04 15.39
N GLN A 89 -3.70 27.41 14.24
CA GLN A 89 -3.99 26.45 13.17
C GLN A 89 -2.71 25.82 12.60
N ILE A 90 -1.61 26.56 12.53
CA ILE A 90 -0.30 26.03 12.14
C ILE A 90 0.21 25.02 13.18
N ARG A 91 0.02 25.28 14.48
CA ARG A 91 0.36 24.32 15.54
C ARG A 91 -0.47 23.04 15.40
N THR A 92 -1.80 23.15 15.25
CA THR A 92 -2.67 22.00 15.03
C THR A 92 -2.27 21.23 13.77
N ARG A 93 -1.89 21.93 12.69
CA ARG A 93 -1.42 21.29 11.46
C ARG A 93 -0.11 20.52 11.66
N ARG A 94 0.80 21.02 12.50
CA ARG A 94 2.03 20.30 12.87
C ARG A 94 1.72 19.01 13.60
N GLU A 95 0.75 19.02 14.52
CA GLU A 95 0.29 17.81 15.22
C GLU A 95 -0.28 16.79 14.22
N GLN A 96 -1.15 17.24 13.31
CA GLN A 96 -1.70 16.39 12.24
C GLN A 96 -0.60 15.80 11.33
N GLN A 97 0.44 16.57 11.02
CA GLN A 97 1.59 16.10 10.24
C GLN A 97 2.40 15.04 10.97
N ASN A 98 2.58 15.18 12.28
CA ASN A 98 3.24 14.16 13.10
C ASN A 98 2.41 12.87 13.13
N ASP A 99 1.11 12.97 13.35
CA ASP A 99 0.20 11.81 13.33
C ASP A 99 0.21 11.10 11.98
N LEU A 100 0.20 11.86 10.88
CA LEU A 100 0.29 11.33 9.53
C LEU A 100 1.63 10.63 9.31
N THR A 101 2.73 11.19 9.80
CA THR A 101 4.07 10.60 9.70
C THR A 101 4.12 9.25 10.42
N ILE A 102 3.52 9.15 11.60
CA ILE A 102 3.42 7.88 12.34
C ILE A 102 2.60 6.86 11.54
N LYS A 103 1.45 7.26 11.00
CA LYS A 103 0.61 6.38 10.16
C LYS A 103 1.36 5.88 8.92
N LEU A 104 2.08 6.76 8.22
CA LEU A 104 2.88 6.39 7.05
C LEU A 104 3.99 5.40 7.41
N ASN A 105 4.64 5.57 8.56
CA ASN A 105 5.64 4.62 9.04
C ASN A 105 5.04 3.24 9.34
N ASN A 106 3.86 3.20 9.95
CA ASN A 106 3.16 1.94 10.21
C ASN A 106 2.77 1.25 8.90
N THR A 107 2.18 1.96 7.93
CA THR A 107 1.84 1.41 6.61
C THR A 107 3.07 0.90 5.86
N LYS A 108 4.20 1.61 5.98
CA LYS A 108 5.48 1.15 5.43
C LYS A 108 5.92 -0.16 6.08
N GLN A 109 5.82 -0.28 7.40
CA GLN A 109 6.18 -1.48 8.13
C GLN A 109 5.28 -2.67 7.72
N ASP A 110 3.97 -2.47 7.65
CA ASP A 110 3.01 -3.48 7.17
C ASP A 110 3.38 -3.99 5.76
N THR A 111 3.74 -3.07 4.87
CA THR A 111 4.17 -3.40 3.50
C THR A 111 5.45 -4.24 3.49
N LEU A 112 6.42 -3.90 4.34
CA LEU A 112 7.67 -4.67 4.48
C LEU A 112 7.41 -6.07 5.01
N GLU A 113 6.51 -6.23 5.97
CA GLU A 113 6.10 -7.53 6.50
C GLU A 113 5.41 -8.40 5.44
N GLN A 114 4.53 -7.81 4.64
CA GLN A 114 3.91 -8.50 3.50
C GLN A 114 4.97 -8.96 2.47
N ILE A 115 5.95 -8.11 2.16
CA ILE A 115 7.08 -8.46 1.28
C ILE A 115 7.90 -9.61 1.89
N GLY A 116 8.17 -9.56 3.20
CA GLY A 116 8.84 -10.62 3.94
C GLY A 116 8.08 -11.96 3.85
N GLY A 117 6.77 -11.93 4.07
CA GLY A 117 5.89 -13.09 3.93
C GLY A 117 5.88 -13.67 2.51
N LEU A 118 5.83 -12.82 1.48
CA LEU A 118 5.91 -13.24 0.08
C LEU A 118 7.26 -13.90 -0.25
N ASN A 119 8.37 -13.34 0.26
CA ASN A 119 9.70 -13.94 0.07
C ASN A 119 9.82 -15.30 0.75
N SER A 120 9.26 -15.47 1.94
CA SER A 120 9.20 -16.76 2.62
C SER A 120 8.41 -17.79 1.80
N LYS A 121 7.20 -17.43 1.34
CA LYS A 121 6.37 -18.29 0.46
C LYS A 121 7.11 -18.68 -0.83
N LYS A 122 7.78 -17.72 -1.47
CA LYS A 122 8.61 -17.94 -2.66
C LYS A 122 9.69 -18.99 -2.39
N ASN A 123 10.39 -18.89 -1.27
CA ASN A 123 11.43 -19.85 -0.88
C ASN A 123 10.85 -21.24 -0.59
N THR A 124 9.71 -21.33 0.09
CA THR A 124 9.00 -22.60 0.32
C THR A 124 8.62 -23.28 -0.99
N ILE A 125 8.02 -22.53 -1.93
CA ILE A 125 7.64 -23.06 -3.25
C ILE A 125 8.87 -23.53 -4.02
N ARG A 126 9.94 -22.72 -4.02
CA ARG A 126 11.22 -23.08 -4.67
C ARG A 126 11.79 -24.39 -4.12
N ASN A 127 11.73 -24.60 -2.80
CA ASN A 127 12.21 -25.83 -2.17
C ASN A 127 11.33 -27.02 -2.54
N LYS A 128 10.00 -26.88 -2.49
CA LYS A 128 9.06 -27.93 -2.94
C LYS A 128 9.30 -28.33 -4.39
N LEU A 129 9.54 -27.36 -5.28
CA LEU A 129 9.85 -27.61 -6.69
C LEU A 129 11.17 -28.38 -6.84
N LYS A 130 12.24 -27.98 -6.12
CA LYS A 130 13.50 -28.73 -6.11
C LYS A 130 13.31 -30.18 -5.66
N THR A 131 12.54 -30.40 -4.59
CA THR A 131 12.22 -31.75 -4.11
C THR A 131 11.45 -32.56 -5.13
N LEU A 132 10.46 -31.95 -5.81
CA LEU A 132 9.69 -32.61 -6.86
C LEU A 132 10.60 -33.03 -8.04
N VAL A 133 11.47 -32.14 -8.50
CA VAL A 133 12.46 -32.43 -9.55
C VAL A 133 13.39 -33.57 -9.14
N TYR A 134 13.84 -33.58 -7.89
CA TYR A 134 14.68 -34.68 -7.38
C TYR A 134 13.94 -36.02 -7.38
N LYS A 135 12.69 -36.05 -6.87
CA LYS A 135 11.84 -37.25 -6.88
C LYS A 135 11.59 -37.74 -8.30
N PHE A 136 11.25 -36.84 -9.22
CA PHE A 136 11.05 -37.15 -10.63
C PHE A 136 12.31 -37.77 -11.24
N ARG A 137 13.48 -37.17 -11.05
CA ARG A 137 14.76 -37.72 -11.54
C ARG A 137 15.06 -39.11 -10.95
N LYS A 138 14.75 -39.34 -9.67
CA LYS A 138 14.93 -40.65 -9.03
C LYS A 138 14.02 -41.71 -9.67
N VAL A 139 12.75 -41.39 -9.88
CA VAL A 139 11.78 -42.28 -10.53
C VAL A 139 12.19 -42.56 -11.99
N ALA A 140 12.50 -41.53 -12.76
CA ALA A 140 12.95 -41.66 -14.15
C ALA A 140 14.21 -42.53 -14.28
N LYS A 141 15.21 -42.34 -13.40
CA LYS A 141 16.40 -43.21 -13.36
C LYS A 141 16.06 -44.67 -12.97
N GLY A 142 15.06 -44.87 -12.11
CA GLY A 142 14.57 -46.19 -11.74
C GLY A 142 14.00 -46.94 -12.95
N PHE A 143 13.15 -46.27 -13.74
CA PHE A 143 12.61 -46.82 -14.99
C PHE A 143 13.71 -47.15 -16.00
N ILE A 144 14.68 -46.25 -16.20
CA ILE A 144 15.81 -46.49 -17.11
C ILE A 144 16.61 -47.74 -16.69
N ARG A 145 16.94 -47.88 -15.39
CA ARG A 145 17.71 -49.02 -14.88
C ARG A 145 16.94 -50.34 -14.85
N GLN A 146 15.63 -50.30 -14.58
CA GLN A 146 14.78 -51.48 -14.64
C GLN A 146 14.68 -52.01 -16.07
N ASN A 147 14.60 -51.10 -17.06
CA ASN A 147 14.61 -51.49 -18.45
C ASN A 147 16.01 -51.93 -18.92
N GLU A 148 17.11 -51.32 -18.45
CA GLU A 148 18.49 -51.80 -18.71
C GLU A 148 18.71 -53.25 -18.24
N HIS A 149 18.15 -53.65 -17.10
CA HIS A 149 18.24 -55.04 -16.62
C HIS A 149 17.40 -56.03 -17.44
N ILE A 150 16.35 -55.57 -18.13
CA ILE A 150 15.59 -56.41 -19.07
C ILE A 150 16.44 -56.67 -20.33
N TYR A 151 17.23 -55.70 -20.79
CA TYR A 151 18.12 -55.85 -21.96
C TYR A 151 19.44 -56.59 -21.67
N MET A 152 19.88 -56.70 -20.41
CA MET A 152 21.12 -57.40 -20.04
C MET A 152 20.94 -58.89 -19.73
N ASN A 153 19.70 -59.40 -19.66
CA ASN A 153 19.42 -60.84 -19.52
C ASN A 153 19.19 -61.57 -20.85
N THR A 154 19.35 -60.87 -21.98
CA THR A 154 19.51 -61.48 -23.30
C THR A 154 20.98 -61.47 -23.66
N ASP A 155 21.73 -62.46 -23.16
CA ASP A 155 23.08 -62.74 -23.63
C ASP A 155 23.00 -63.08 -25.13
N THR A 156 23.62 -62.26 -25.97
CA THR A 156 24.79 -62.63 -26.78
C THR A 156 25.07 -61.60 -27.89
N ASP A 157 26.33 -61.19 -27.90
CA ASP A 157 27.18 -60.92 -29.07
C ASP A 157 26.73 -59.87 -30.11
N GLY A 158 27.57 -58.85 -30.26
CA GLY A 158 27.51 -57.93 -31.39
C GLY A 158 27.12 -56.50 -31.02
N MET A 159 28.09 -55.59 -31.16
CA MET A 159 27.87 -54.15 -31.29
C MET A 159 26.69 -53.83 -32.20
N ILE A 160 25.54 -53.42 -31.66
CA ILE A 160 24.45 -52.87 -32.47
C ILE A 160 24.54 -51.34 -32.48
N LYS A 161 24.84 -50.82 -33.68
CA LYS A 161 24.94 -49.41 -34.04
C LYS A 161 23.66 -48.65 -33.65
N ARG A 162 23.85 -47.54 -32.92
CA ARG A 162 22.85 -46.66 -32.29
C ARG A 162 21.86 -45.89 -33.20
N GLU A 163 21.69 -46.27 -34.45
CA GLU A 163 20.86 -45.49 -35.39
C GLU A 163 19.44 -46.03 -35.65
N LYS A 164 19.12 -47.26 -35.22
CA LYS A 164 17.79 -47.87 -35.47
C LYS A 164 16.83 -47.92 -34.27
N LEU A 165 17.23 -47.41 -33.11
CA LEU A 165 16.44 -47.53 -31.87
C LEU A 165 15.14 -46.70 -31.88
N TYR A 166 15.05 -45.68 -32.71
CA TYR A 166 13.94 -44.71 -32.66
C TYR A 166 12.61 -45.18 -33.27
N LEU A 167 12.59 -46.26 -34.08
CA LEU A 167 11.36 -46.71 -34.76
C LEU A 167 10.55 -47.72 -33.93
N ALA A 168 11.21 -48.58 -33.15
CA ALA A 168 10.54 -49.54 -32.28
C ALA A 168 9.93 -48.86 -31.03
N ASP A 169 10.64 -47.86 -30.48
CA ASP A 169 10.19 -47.08 -29.31
C ASP A 169 8.93 -46.24 -29.60
N GLN A 170 8.64 -45.92 -30.87
CA GLN A 170 7.48 -45.12 -31.23
C GLN A 170 6.17 -45.93 -31.19
N GLU A 171 6.17 -47.18 -31.67
CA GLU A 171 5.00 -48.07 -31.57
C GLU A 171 4.73 -48.45 -30.11
N GLU A 172 5.77 -48.75 -29.34
CA GLU A 172 5.63 -49.08 -27.92
C GLU A 172 5.19 -47.85 -27.09
N GLY A 173 5.70 -46.67 -27.43
CA GLY A 173 5.26 -45.41 -26.84
C GLY A 173 3.79 -45.08 -27.14
N ILE A 174 3.30 -45.41 -28.34
CA ILE A 174 1.89 -45.24 -28.71
C ILE A 174 1.00 -46.20 -27.89
N LEU A 175 1.39 -47.47 -27.76
CA LEU A 175 0.67 -48.47 -26.95
C LEU A 175 0.56 -48.04 -25.48
N GLN A 176 1.65 -47.53 -24.89
CA GLN A 176 1.64 -47.04 -23.51
C GLN A 176 0.77 -45.78 -23.34
N MET A 177 0.72 -44.89 -24.34
CA MET A 177 -0.19 -43.75 -24.30
C MET A 177 -1.66 -44.16 -24.41
N GLU A 178 -1.98 -45.20 -25.18
CA GLU A 178 -3.34 -45.75 -25.26
C GLU A 178 -3.79 -46.37 -23.93
N GLU A 179 -2.91 -47.11 -23.25
CA GLU A 179 -3.22 -47.67 -21.92
C GLU A 179 -3.47 -46.57 -20.87
N ILE A 180 -2.66 -45.50 -20.89
CA ILE A 180 -2.86 -44.33 -20.01
C ILE A 180 -4.20 -43.65 -20.31
N LYS A 181 -4.58 -43.54 -21.59
CA LYS A 181 -5.85 -42.97 -22.03
C LYS A 181 -7.04 -43.80 -21.55
N GLU A 182 -6.96 -45.13 -21.59
CA GLU A 182 -8.00 -46.00 -21.04
C GLU A 182 -8.16 -45.85 -19.54
N ARG A 183 -7.05 -45.84 -18.79
CA ARG A 183 -7.06 -45.64 -17.32
C ARG A 183 -7.67 -44.29 -16.93
N LEU A 184 -7.37 -43.23 -17.69
CA LEU A 184 -7.96 -41.90 -17.48
C LEU A 184 -9.47 -41.91 -17.75
N ASN A 185 -9.93 -42.60 -18.80
CA ASN A 185 -11.35 -42.72 -19.10
C ASN A 185 -12.11 -43.48 -18.02
N ASP A 186 -11.53 -44.53 -17.45
CA ASP A 186 -12.15 -45.29 -16.36
C ASP A 186 -12.19 -44.50 -15.05
N LEU A 187 -11.16 -43.71 -14.74
CA LEU A 187 -11.17 -42.74 -13.65
C LEU A 187 -12.27 -41.70 -13.82
N LEU A 188 -12.43 -41.18 -15.03
CA LEU A 188 -13.45 -40.19 -15.36
C LEU A 188 -14.87 -40.77 -15.25
N LYS A 189 -15.06 -42.05 -15.61
CA LYS A 189 -16.32 -42.78 -15.37
C LYS A 189 -16.62 -42.96 -13.88
N ARG A 190 -15.60 -43.28 -13.05
CA ARG A 190 -15.77 -43.43 -11.59
C ARG A 190 -16.16 -42.10 -10.94
N ILE A 191 -15.47 -41.01 -11.28
CA ILE A 191 -15.80 -39.66 -10.78
C ILE A 191 -17.24 -39.28 -11.15
N LYS A 192 -17.66 -39.50 -12.41
CA LYS A 192 -19.04 -39.25 -12.86
C LYS A 192 -20.09 -40.17 -12.22
N LYS A 193 -19.68 -41.30 -11.62
CA LYS A 193 -20.57 -42.20 -10.88
C LYS A 193 -20.69 -41.72 -9.42
N ASP A 194 -19.60 -41.27 -8.83
CA ASP A 194 -19.57 -40.73 -7.47
C ASP A 194 -20.35 -39.39 -7.39
N GLU A 195 -20.21 -38.52 -8.40
CA GLU A 195 -21.03 -37.29 -8.51
C GLU A 195 -22.54 -37.57 -8.65
N ARG A 196 -22.92 -38.72 -9.23
CA ARG A 196 -24.33 -39.14 -9.34
C ARG A 196 -24.84 -39.85 -8.09
N GLY A 197 -23.96 -40.48 -7.30
CA GLY A 197 -24.30 -41.04 -6.00
C GLY A 197 -24.58 -39.96 -4.94
N SER A 198 -23.89 -38.81 -5.04
CA SER A 198 -24.08 -37.65 -4.16
C SER A 198 -25.37 -36.84 -4.41
N LEU A 199 -26.14 -37.15 -5.46
CA LEU A 199 -27.38 -36.44 -5.81
C LEU A 199 -28.66 -37.18 -5.37
N PHE A 200 -28.52 -38.35 -4.72
CA PHE A 200 -29.64 -39.17 -4.24
C PHE A 200 -29.55 -39.53 -2.75
N GLU A 201 -28.73 -38.81 -1.98
CA GLU A 201 -28.81 -38.74 -0.51
C GLU A 201 -29.39 -37.39 -0.07
#